data_AF-A0A7V3BVI1-F1
#
_entry.id   AF-A0A7V3BVI1-F1
#
_cell.length_a   1.000
_cell.length_b   1.000
_cell.length_c   1.000
_cell.angle_alpha   90.00
_cell.angle_beta   90.00
_cell.angle_gamma   90.00
#
_symmetry.space_group_name_H-M   'P 1'
#
loop_
_entity.id
_entity.type
_entity.pdbx_description
1 polymer ?
#
loop_
_entity_poly.entity_id
_entity_poly.type
_entity_poly.pdbx_seq_one_letter_code
_entity_poly.pdbx_strand_id
1 'polypeptide(L)'
;MLNPARFPEPEHQTEPILGWRAWRLHRTEGGLRIVPTTPRAAWEPRAAVHATCSGAHTREYLVYNPELAAQHRSPMPGCTCGIHAMKDPSRLARSGRATAVVGRVAMWGRVIEHTRGYRAEFAYPSRMRLVCSWCLWYGRLPAVPDRVFEHAGALRPACAEHAGRPAAVGTRLEVGPIQQELLGTYGVEALPEESFRPLDARRPVDAITRLLRAFDRRR
;
A
#
# COMPACT_ATOMS: atom_id res chain seq x y z
N MET A 1 -35.01 -0.67 -17.79
CA MET A 1 -33.84 -1.57 -18.02
C MET A 1 -32.61 -0.87 -17.48
N LEU A 2 -32.09 -1.31 -16.33
CA LEU A 2 -30.83 -0.81 -15.79
C LEU A 2 -29.71 -1.31 -16.72
N ASN A 3 -28.97 -0.39 -17.32
CA ASN A 3 -27.75 -0.69 -18.07
C ASN A 3 -26.79 -1.45 -17.13
N PRO A 4 -26.45 -2.73 -17.36
CA PRO A 4 -25.44 -3.39 -16.55
C PRO A 4 -24.14 -2.64 -16.82
N ALA A 5 -23.66 -1.90 -15.82
CA ALA A 5 -22.37 -1.23 -15.93
C ALA A 5 -21.35 -2.28 -16.41
N ARG A 6 -20.87 -2.13 -17.65
CA ARG A 6 -19.81 -3.00 -18.19
C ARG A 6 -18.61 -2.79 -17.29
N PHE A 7 -18.36 -3.74 -16.40
CA PHE A 7 -17.16 -3.73 -15.60
C PHE A 7 -15.96 -3.97 -16.53
N PRO A 8 -14.82 -3.29 -16.32
CA PRO A 8 -13.63 -3.52 -17.12
C PRO A 8 -13.21 -4.99 -17.02
N GLU A 9 -13.06 -5.65 -18.17
CA GLU A 9 -12.63 -7.04 -18.25
C GLU A 9 -11.15 -7.19 -17.85
N PRO A 10 -10.76 -8.32 -17.25
CA PRO A 10 -9.37 -8.56 -16.92
C PRO A 10 -8.59 -8.91 -18.18
N GLU A 11 -7.53 -8.15 -18.43
CA GLU A 11 -6.53 -8.49 -19.44
C GLU A 11 -5.50 -9.43 -18.84
N HIS A 12 -5.00 -10.39 -19.62
CA HIS A 12 -3.93 -11.27 -19.17
C HIS A 12 -2.57 -10.71 -19.59
N GLN A 13 -1.80 -10.24 -18.62
CA GLN A 13 -0.51 -9.57 -18.82
C GLN A 13 0.64 -10.49 -18.42
N THR A 14 1.52 -10.79 -19.38
CA THR A 14 2.79 -11.50 -19.13
C THR A 14 3.90 -10.54 -18.75
N GLU A 15 3.90 -9.34 -19.33
CA GLU A 15 4.80 -8.25 -18.93
C GLU A 15 4.22 -7.50 -17.72
N PRO A 16 5.04 -7.24 -16.68
CA PRO A 16 4.54 -6.62 -15.46
C PRO A 16 4.21 -5.14 -15.67
N ILE A 17 2.97 -4.77 -15.33
CA ILE A 17 2.57 -3.36 -15.19
C ILE A 17 3.07 -2.85 -13.83
N LEU A 18 3.61 -1.63 -13.83
CA LEU A 18 4.13 -1.00 -12.62
C LEU A 18 3.14 -0.02 -12.00
N GLY A 19 2.71 -0.34 -10.78
CA GLY A 19 1.86 0.51 -9.94
C GLY A 19 2.58 1.06 -8.70
N TRP A 20 1.91 1.95 -7.97
CA TRP A 20 2.35 2.49 -6.68
C TRP A 20 1.60 1.84 -5.53
N ARG A 21 2.31 1.47 -4.46
CA ARG A 21 1.72 0.88 -3.27
C ARG A 21 2.41 1.36 -1.99
N ALA A 22 1.68 1.22 -0.90
CA ALA A 22 2.09 1.53 0.45
C ALA A 22 1.82 0.33 1.37
N TRP A 23 2.68 0.17 2.37
CA TRP A 23 2.62 -0.91 3.33
C TRP A 23 2.94 -0.41 4.74
N ARG A 24 2.42 -1.10 5.74
CA ARG A 24 2.96 -1.06 7.11
C ARG A 24 4.21 -1.94 7.15
N LEU A 25 5.05 -1.73 8.16
CA LEU A 25 6.26 -2.53 8.37
C LEU A 25 6.21 -3.14 9.76
N HIS A 26 6.45 -4.45 9.83
CA HIS A 26 6.53 -5.19 11.08
C HIS A 26 7.83 -5.99 11.13
N ARG A 27 8.44 -6.10 12.30
CA ARG A 27 9.49 -7.05 12.62
C ARG A 27 8.84 -8.31 13.19
N THR A 28 9.25 -9.45 12.67
CA THR A 28 8.89 -10.78 13.17
C THR A 28 10.17 -11.58 13.45
N GLU A 29 10.05 -12.78 14.00
CA GLU A 29 11.19 -13.69 14.18
C GLU A 29 11.91 -14.00 12.85
N GLY A 30 11.16 -14.03 11.75
CA GLY A 30 11.69 -14.25 10.40
C GLY A 30 12.17 -12.99 9.67
N GLY A 31 12.39 -11.88 10.38
CA GLY A 31 12.84 -10.60 9.84
C GLY A 31 11.72 -9.61 9.54
N LEU A 32 12.01 -8.60 8.72
CA LEU A 32 11.02 -7.59 8.36
C LEU A 32 9.92 -8.14 7.44
N ARG A 33 8.70 -7.67 7.64
CA ARG A 33 7.52 -8.00 6.83
C ARG A 33 6.77 -6.73 6.45
N ILE A 34 6.56 -6.53 5.14
CA ILE A 34 5.61 -5.54 4.65
C ILE A 34 4.19 -6.10 4.78
N VAL A 35 3.33 -5.32 5.40
CA VAL A 35 1.94 -5.72 5.67
C VAL A 35 0.99 -4.77 4.95
N PRO A 36 -0.01 -5.28 4.22
CA PRO A 36 -1.04 -4.43 3.65
C PRO A 36 -1.69 -3.51 4.71
N THR A 37 -2.11 -2.34 4.26
CA THR A 37 -2.83 -1.39 5.11
C THR A 37 -4.30 -1.80 5.30
N THR A 38 -4.76 -2.76 4.51
CA THR A 38 -6.02 -3.51 4.68
C THR A 38 -5.79 -4.76 5.54
N PRO A 39 -6.85 -5.37 6.11
CA PRO A 39 -6.76 -6.61 6.88
C PRO A 39 -6.48 -7.83 5.97
N ARG A 40 -5.24 -7.93 5.49
CA ARG A 40 -4.71 -9.02 4.67
C ARG A 40 -3.37 -9.46 5.25
N ALA A 41 -3.00 -10.71 4.99
CA ALA A 41 -1.73 -11.27 5.42
C ALA A 41 -0.53 -10.44 4.95
N ALA A 42 0.56 -10.52 5.71
CA ALA A 42 1.84 -9.96 5.32
C ALA A 42 2.31 -10.56 3.98
N TRP A 43 3.13 -9.82 3.25
CA TRP A 43 3.74 -10.34 2.03
C TRP A 43 5.00 -11.10 2.39
N GLU A 44 5.09 -12.36 1.94
CA GLU A 44 6.30 -13.14 2.16
C GLU A 44 7.48 -12.60 1.33
N PRO A 45 8.69 -12.54 1.90
CA PRO A 45 9.88 -12.15 1.17
C PRO A 45 10.15 -13.11 0.01
N ARG A 46 10.65 -12.57 -1.11
CA ARG A 46 11.08 -13.34 -2.29
C ARG A 46 9.99 -14.22 -2.94
N ALA A 47 8.74 -14.04 -2.55
CA ALA A 47 7.61 -14.75 -3.11
C ALA A 47 6.59 -13.74 -3.67
N ALA A 48 6.15 -13.97 -4.91
CA ALA A 48 5.06 -13.22 -5.48
C ALA A 48 3.77 -13.44 -4.67
N VAL A 49 3.03 -12.37 -4.42
CA VAL A 49 1.72 -12.49 -3.79
C VAL A 49 0.71 -12.87 -4.86
N HIS A 50 -0.09 -13.89 -4.54
CA HIS A 50 -1.24 -14.28 -5.33
C HIS A 50 -2.51 -13.70 -4.71
N ALA A 51 -3.33 -13.04 -5.52
CA ALA A 51 -4.56 -12.42 -5.09
C ALA A 51 -5.60 -13.48 -4.74
N THR A 52 -6.06 -13.44 -3.50
CA THR A 52 -7.14 -14.31 -3.03
C THR A 52 -8.42 -13.51 -2.84
N CYS A 53 -9.54 -14.17 -3.14
CA CYS A 53 -10.84 -13.62 -2.84
C CYS A 53 -11.23 -13.99 -1.40
N SER A 54 -10.93 -13.11 -0.44
CA SER A 54 -11.33 -13.25 0.95
C SER A 54 -11.73 -11.89 1.56
N GLY A 55 -12.63 -11.89 2.54
CA GLY A 55 -13.11 -10.67 3.22
C GLY A 55 -14.60 -10.37 3.04
N ALA A 56 -15.10 -9.32 3.70
CA ALA A 56 -16.53 -9.02 3.81
C ALA A 56 -17.20 -8.70 2.45
N HIS A 57 -16.65 -7.76 1.67
CA HIS A 57 -17.21 -7.40 0.35
C HIS A 57 -17.11 -8.53 -0.69
N THR A 58 -16.10 -9.39 -0.56
CA THR A 58 -16.01 -10.63 -1.34
C THR A 58 -17.16 -11.58 -1.00
N ARG A 59 -17.42 -11.79 0.30
CA ARG A 59 -18.48 -12.68 0.76
C ARG A 59 -19.84 -12.18 0.30
N GLU A 60 -20.06 -10.88 0.35
CA GLU A 60 -21.27 -10.24 -0.17
C GLU A 60 -21.47 -10.53 -1.67
N TYR A 61 -20.45 -10.31 -2.50
CA TYR A 61 -20.52 -10.63 -3.94
C TYR A 61 -20.85 -12.11 -4.19
N LEU A 62 -20.21 -13.03 -3.45
CA LEU A 62 -20.43 -14.46 -3.60
C LEU A 62 -21.81 -14.91 -3.06
N VAL A 63 -22.36 -14.20 -2.06
CA VAL A 63 -23.74 -14.44 -1.58
C VAL A 63 -24.77 -14.06 -2.64
N TYR A 64 -24.55 -12.97 -3.36
CA TYR A 64 -25.46 -12.52 -4.43
C TYR A 64 -25.23 -13.21 -5.78
N ASN A 65 -24.11 -13.93 -5.95
CA ASN A 65 -23.77 -14.64 -7.20
C ASN A 65 -23.19 -16.05 -6.88
N PRO A 66 -23.92 -16.91 -6.17
CA PRO A 66 -23.40 -18.19 -5.68
C PRO A 66 -22.99 -19.13 -6.81
N GLU A 67 -23.68 -19.10 -7.94
CA GLU A 67 -23.37 -19.88 -9.15
C GLU A 67 -22.01 -19.51 -9.77
N LEU A 68 -21.54 -18.28 -9.56
CA LEU A 68 -20.25 -17.81 -10.05
C LEU A 68 -19.09 -18.14 -9.11
N ALA A 69 -19.36 -18.66 -7.91
CA ALA A 69 -18.33 -18.92 -6.91
C ALA A 69 -17.28 -19.92 -7.38
N ALA A 70 -17.69 -21.01 -8.04
CA ALA A 70 -16.79 -22.03 -8.58
C ALA A 70 -15.88 -21.50 -9.70
N GLN A 71 -16.32 -20.47 -10.41
CA GLN A 71 -15.60 -19.84 -11.52
C GLN A 71 -14.84 -18.57 -11.08
N HIS A 72 -14.95 -18.21 -9.80
CA HIS A 72 -14.46 -16.94 -9.30
C HIS A 72 -12.93 -16.89 -9.27
N ARG A 73 -12.35 -16.09 -10.18
CA ARG A 73 -10.91 -15.87 -10.28
C ARG A 73 -10.58 -14.43 -9.92
N SER A 74 -9.73 -14.23 -8.92
CA SER A 74 -9.31 -12.91 -8.49
C SER A 74 -8.23 -12.35 -9.44
N PRO A 75 -8.30 -11.09 -9.89
CA PRO A 75 -9.43 -10.16 -9.74
C PRO A 75 -10.58 -10.49 -10.71
N MET A 76 -11.83 -10.29 -10.25
CA MET A 76 -13.04 -10.39 -11.07
C MET A 76 -13.66 -8.99 -11.26
N PRO A 77 -14.18 -8.63 -12.45
CA PRO A 77 -14.72 -7.30 -12.74
C PRO A 77 -15.79 -6.80 -11.76
N GLY A 78 -16.76 -7.65 -11.39
CA GLY A 78 -17.84 -7.31 -10.47
C GLY A 78 -17.52 -7.45 -8.96
N CYS A 79 -16.37 -8.01 -8.62
CA CYS A 79 -15.91 -8.14 -7.23
C CYS A 79 -14.88 -7.05 -6.93
N THR A 80 -14.56 -6.80 -5.66
CA THR A 80 -13.48 -5.89 -5.23
C THR A 80 -12.16 -6.61 -4.94
N CYS A 81 -12.06 -7.91 -5.21
CA CYS A 81 -10.86 -8.71 -5.00
C CYS A 81 -9.68 -8.30 -5.93
N GLY A 82 -8.48 -8.76 -5.62
CA GLY A 82 -7.28 -8.39 -6.37
C GLY A 82 -6.26 -7.60 -5.55
N ILE A 83 -5.02 -7.64 -6.00
CA ILE A 83 -3.94 -6.83 -5.44
C ILE A 83 -4.02 -5.44 -6.04
N HIS A 84 -4.26 -4.43 -5.22
CA HIS A 84 -4.44 -3.05 -5.67
C HIS A 84 -3.11 -2.29 -5.77
N ALA A 85 -2.98 -1.44 -6.79
CA ALA A 85 -1.96 -0.40 -6.85
C ALA A 85 -2.49 0.88 -7.49
N MET A 86 -1.88 2.01 -7.18
CA MET A 86 -2.25 3.32 -7.71
C MET A 86 -1.42 3.64 -8.96
N LYS A 87 -2.00 4.37 -9.92
CA LYS A 87 -1.24 4.93 -11.05
C LYS A 87 -0.33 6.08 -10.61
N ASP A 88 -0.76 6.80 -9.59
CA ASP A 88 -0.22 8.08 -9.17
C ASP A 88 0.19 8.02 -7.68
N PRO A 89 1.45 8.36 -7.32
CA PRO A 89 1.94 8.30 -5.95
C PRO A 89 1.24 9.28 -4.99
N SER A 90 0.62 10.37 -5.48
CA SER A 90 -0.15 11.30 -4.63
C SER A 90 -1.29 10.63 -3.90
N ARG A 91 -1.78 9.51 -4.45
CA ARG A 91 -2.88 8.74 -3.86
C ARG A 91 -2.44 7.88 -2.68
N LEU A 92 -1.13 7.73 -2.43
CA LEU A 92 -0.59 6.96 -1.31
C LEU A 92 -0.88 7.61 0.05
N ALA A 93 -1.18 8.92 0.09
CA ALA A 93 -1.58 9.59 1.33
C ALA A 93 -2.85 9.01 1.97
N ARG A 94 -3.67 8.30 1.17
CA ARG A 94 -4.89 7.61 1.62
C ARG A 94 -4.64 6.23 2.20
N SER A 95 -3.38 5.76 2.22
CA SER A 95 -3.05 4.40 2.63
C SER A 95 -3.07 4.18 4.15
N GLY A 96 -3.20 5.24 4.95
CA GLY A 96 -3.42 5.14 6.41
C GLY A 96 -2.22 5.57 7.25
N ARG A 97 -2.49 5.93 8.51
CA ARG A 97 -1.52 6.50 9.48
C ARG A 97 -0.38 5.58 9.91
N ALA A 98 -0.54 4.28 9.72
CA ALA A 98 0.47 3.27 10.07
C ALA A 98 1.40 2.93 8.89
N THR A 99 1.25 3.59 7.74
CA THR A 99 2.12 3.35 6.57
C THR A 99 3.56 3.69 6.92
N ALA A 100 4.47 2.77 6.62
CA ALA A 100 5.90 2.91 6.88
C ALA A 100 6.73 2.79 5.60
N VAL A 101 6.21 2.11 4.59
CA VAL A 101 6.92 1.81 3.33
C VAL A 101 6.05 2.25 2.17
N VAL A 102 6.67 2.84 1.15
CA VAL A 102 6.06 3.06 -0.17
C VAL A 102 6.97 2.50 -1.25
N GLY A 103 6.42 2.22 -2.41
CA GLY A 103 7.18 1.59 -3.47
C GLY A 103 6.43 1.45 -4.77
N ARG A 104 7.20 1.02 -5.78
CA ARG A 104 6.65 0.49 -7.02
C ARG A 104 6.38 -1.00 -6.84
N VAL A 105 5.32 -1.48 -7.47
CA VAL A 105 4.92 -2.88 -7.46
C VAL A 105 4.74 -3.35 -8.89
N ALA A 106 5.40 -4.45 -9.25
CA ALA A 106 5.19 -5.17 -10.49
C ALA A 106 3.93 -6.03 -10.35
N MET A 107 3.06 -5.99 -11.36
CA MET A 107 1.75 -6.62 -11.36
C MET A 107 1.51 -7.35 -12.68
N TRP A 108 1.06 -8.61 -12.62
CA TRP A 108 0.91 -9.46 -13.81
C TRP A 108 -0.17 -10.54 -13.61
N GLY A 109 -0.36 -11.40 -14.62
CA GLY A 109 -1.48 -12.35 -14.70
C GLY A 109 -2.74 -11.64 -15.14
N ARG A 110 -3.89 -11.93 -14.54
CA ARG A 110 -5.11 -11.13 -14.77
C ARG A 110 -4.97 -9.74 -14.16
N VAL A 111 -5.09 -8.69 -14.97
CA VAL A 111 -5.04 -7.29 -14.55
C VAL A 111 -6.30 -6.57 -14.99
N ILE A 112 -6.95 -5.89 -14.06
CA ILE A 112 -8.05 -4.96 -14.35
C ILE A 112 -7.55 -3.55 -14.12
N GLU A 113 -7.57 -2.74 -15.17
CA GLU A 113 -7.29 -1.32 -15.09
C GLU A 113 -8.51 -0.53 -14.62
N HIS A 114 -8.27 0.41 -13.71
CA HIS A 114 -9.25 1.37 -13.21
C HIS A 114 -8.75 2.78 -13.49
N THR A 115 -9.65 3.77 -13.45
CA THR A 115 -9.30 5.18 -13.65
C THR A 115 -8.16 5.66 -12.73
N ARG A 116 -8.04 5.09 -11.52
CA ARG A 116 -7.09 5.55 -10.48
C ARG A 116 -5.94 4.57 -10.20
N GLY A 117 -5.97 3.37 -10.79
CA GLY A 117 -5.10 2.29 -10.35
C GLY A 117 -5.37 1.00 -11.09
N TYR A 118 -4.86 -0.09 -10.53
CA TYR A 118 -4.93 -1.43 -11.08
C TYR A 118 -5.34 -2.42 -9.99
N ARG A 119 -5.94 -3.53 -10.41
CA ARG A 119 -6.08 -4.74 -9.60
C ARG A 119 -5.45 -5.90 -10.36
N ALA A 120 -4.56 -6.67 -9.74
CA ALA A 120 -3.91 -7.80 -10.39
C ALA A 120 -4.03 -9.11 -9.61
N GLU A 121 -3.82 -10.20 -10.33
CA GLU A 121 -3.70 -11.57 -9.83
C GLU A 121 -2.39 -11.77 -9.08
N PHE A 122 -1.26 -11.38 -9.69
CA PHE A 122 0.04 -11.49 -9.07
C PHE A 122 0.67 -10.13 -8.87
N ALA A 123 1.47 -10.01 -7.80
CA ALA A 123 2.29 -8.85 -7.60
C ALA A 123 3.53 -9.12 -6.77
N TYR A 124 4.57 -8.32 -7.00
CA TYR A 124 5.77 -8.29 -6.16
C TYR A 124 6.33 -6.86 -6.09
N PRO A 125 6.88 -6.41 -4.95
CA PRO A 125 7.53 -5.11 -4.89
C PRO A 125 8.69 -5.06 -5.87
N SER A 126 8.86 -3.97 -6.61
CA SER A 126 9.99 -3.79 -7.52
C SER A 126 11.03 -2.80 -6.97
N ARG A 127 10.56 -1.77 -6.26
CA ARG A 127 11.41 -0.79 -5.55
C ARG A 127 10.68 -0.31 -4.31
N MET A 128 11.40 -0.06 -3.22
CA MET A 128 10.80 0.37 -1.94
C MET A 128 11.62 1.42 -1.19
N ARG A 129 10.96 2.21 -0.34
CA ARG A 129 11.61 3.07 0.66
C ARG A 129 10.74 3.24 1.91
N LEU A 130 11.39 3.36 3.06
CA LEU A 130 10.82 3.93 4.28
C LEU A 130 10.35 5.37 4.06
N VAL A 131 9.19 5.71 4.63
CA VAL A 131 8.65 7.07 4.64
C VAL A 131 8.09 7.41 6.00
N CYS A 132 8.24 8.68 6.39
CA CYS A 132 7.61 9.24 7.56
C CYS A 132 6.08 9.06 7.47
N SER A 133 5.54 8.26 8.39
CA SER A 133 4.14 7.87 8.40
C SER A 133 3.18 9.06 8.43
N TRP A 134 3.54 10.08 9.20
CA TRP A 134 2.74 11.30 9.34
C TRP A 134 2.84 12.20 8.11
N CYS A 135 4.05 12.46 7.58
CA CYS A 135 4.21 13.26 6.37
C CYS A 135 3.40 12.67 5.21
N LEU A 136 3.52 11.35 4.99
CA LEU A 136 2.71 10.66 3.98
C LEU A 136 1.21 10.80 4.26
N TRP A 137 0.77 10.58 5.50
CA TRP A 137 -0.64 10.72 5.88
C TRP A 137 -1.20 12.11 5.57
N TYR A 138 -0.37 13.16 5.67
CA TYR A 138 -0.74 14.53 5.31
C TYR A 138 -0.58 14.84 3.81
N GLY A 139 -0.05 13.92 3.00
CA GLY A 139 0.24 14.13 1.58
C GLY A 139 1.52 14.94 1.34
N ARG A 140 2.42 15.02 2.32
CA ARG A 140 3.72 15.68 2.22
C ARG A 140 4.78 14.68 1.75
N LEU A 141 4.85 14.45 0.44
CA LEU A 141 5.94 13.68 -0.17
C LEU A 141 7.17 14.59 -0.40
N PRO A 142 8.43 14.06 -0.39
CA PRO A 142 8.81 12.63 -0.36
C PRO A 142 8.70 11.93 1.00
N ALA A 143 8.32 12.64 2.07
CA ALA A 143 8.17 12.09 3.41
C ALA A 143 9.43 11.36 3.92
N VAL A 144 10.63 11.91 3.70
CA VAL A 144 11.88 11.27 4.14
C VAL A 144 11.93 11.17 5.67
N PRO A 145 12.13 9.96 6.24
CA PRO A 145 12.33 9.79 7.67
C PRO A 145 13.80 9.99 8.03
N ASP A 146 14.09 10.30 9.29
CA ASP A 146 15.48 10.18 9.81
C ASP A 146 15.59 9.29 11.05
N ARG A 147 14.46 8.88 11.65
CA ARG A 147 14.42 7.82 12.68
C ARG A 147 13.29 6.85 12.41
N VAL A 148 13.43 5.64 12.96
CA VAL A 148 12.35 4.65 13.03
C VAL A 148 12.02 4.37 14.49
N PHE A 149 10.73 4.26 14.81
CA PHE A 149 10.26 3.86 16.13
C PHE A 149 9.68 2.45 16.05
N GLU A 150 10.19 1.55 16.87
CA GLU A 150 9.68 0.18 17.00
C GLU A 150 8.87 0.02 18.29
N HIS A 151 7.63 -0.46 18.16
CA HIS A 151 6.77 -0.76 19.29
C HIS A 151 5.92 -2.00 19.00
N ALA A 152 6.02 -3.02 19.85
CA ALA A 152 5.35 -4.32 19.68
C ALA A 152 5.56 -4.89 18.26
N GLY A 153 6.80 -4.82 17.76
CA GLY A 153 7.20 -5.25 16.42
C GLY A 153 6.72 -4.34 15.27
N ALA A 154 5.85 -3.35 15.49
CA ALA A 154 5.49 -2.40 14.44
C ALA A 154 6.55 -1.30 14.29
N LEU A 155 7.00 -1.05 13.06
CA LEU A 155 8.00 -0.02 12.75
C LEU A 155 7.32 1.20 12.12
N ARG A 156 7.58 2.37 12.70
CA ARG A 156 7.02 3.66 12.27
C ARG A 156 8.13 4.68 12.02
N PRO A 157 8.52 4.92 10.77
CA PRO A 157 9.49 5.95 10.44
C PRO A 157 8.93 7.36 10.68
N ALA A 158 9.79 8.28 11.12
CA ALA A 158 9.47 9.68 11.37
C ALA A 158 10.59 10.61 10.89
N CYS A 159 10.21 11.79 10.38
CA CYS A 159 11.14 12.89 10.15
C CYS A 159 11.45 13.64 11.47
N ALA A 160 12.34 14.62 11.42
CA ALA A 160 12.77 15.39 12.61
C ALA A 160 11.60 16.03 13.36
N GLU A 161 10.70 16.67 12.62
CA GLU A 161 9.49 17.29 13.17
C GLU A 161 8.60 16.28 13.90
N HIS A 162 8.34 15.12 13.29
CA HIS A 162 7.42 14.13 13.86
C HIS A 162 8.04 13.24 14.93
N ALA A 163 9.36 13.11 14.95
CA ALA A 163 10.08 12.38 15.99
C ALA A 163 9.96 13.03 17.37
N GLY A 164 9.66 14.33 17.44
CA GLY A 164 9.43 15.05 18.69
C GLY A 164 7.97 15.02 19.18
N ARG A 165 7.04 14.39 18.45
CA ARG A 165 5.63 14.36 18.86
C ARG A 165 5.35 13.24 19.87
N PRO A 166 4.40 13.43 20.81
CA PRO A 166 4.00 12.39 21.76
C PRO A 166 3.55 11.07 21.11
N ALA A 167 3.01 11.15 19.88
CA ALA A 167 2.59 9.98 19.12
C ALA A 167 3.74 9.11 18.58
N ALA A 168 4.99 9.60 18.60
CA ALA A 168 6.18 8.86 18.19
C ALA A 168 6.73 8.04 19.37
N VAL A 169 6.04 6.93 19.65
CA VAL A 169 6.35 6.01 20.76
C VAL A 169 7.13 4.79 20.28
N GLY A 170 8.03 4.27 21.13
CA GLY A 170 8.78 3.04 20.89
C GLY A 170 10.29 3.20 20.99
N THR A 171 11.01 2.10 20.80
CA THR A 171 12.47 2.08 20.73
C THR A 171 12.92 2.81 19.47
N ARG A 172 13.87 3.73 19.61
CA ARG A 172 14.41 4.52 18.50
C ARG A 172 15.51 3.73 17.78
N LEU A 173 15.41 3.68 16.46
CA LEU A 173 16.31 2.99 15.55
C LEU A 173 16.74 3.90 14.40
N GLU A 174 17.92 3.63 13.86
CA GLU A 174 18.48 4.34 12.71
C GLU A 174 17.80 3.90 11.40
N VAL A 175 17.56 4.85 10.49
CA VAL A 175 16.86 4.58 9.22
C VAL A 175 17.68 3.70 8.28
N GLY A 176 19.00 3.93 8.19
CA GLY A 176 19.89 3.25 7.25
C GLY A 176 19.86 1.72 7.38
N PRO A 177 20.15 1.14 8.56
CA PRO A 177 20.11 -0.30 8.78
C PRO A 177 18.73 -0.92 8.49
N ILE A 178 17.64 -0.26 8.90
CA ILE A 178 16.28 -0.78 8.67
C ILE A 178 15.91 -0.74 7.19
N GLN A 179 16.29 0.32 6.47
CA GLN A 179 16.11 0.40 5.02
C GLN A 179 16.91 -0.71 4.32
N GLN A 180 18.17 -0.93 4.70
CA GLN A 180 19.00 -1.99 4.12
C GLN A 180 18.44 -3.38 4.41
N GLU A 181 18.00 -3.66 5.64
CA GLU A 181 17.35 -4.92 6.02
C GLU A 181 16.07 -5.16 5.20
N LEU A 182 15.23 -4.12 5.04
CA LEU A 182 14.00 -4.20 4.24
C LEU A 182 14.30 -4.55 2.79
N LEU A 183 15.24 -3.83 2.18
CA LEU A 183 15.63 -4.04 0.78
C LEU A 183 16.27 -5.42 0.59
N GLY A 184 17.15 -5.85 1.50
CA GLY A 184 17.78 -7.17 1.47
C GLY A 184 16.78 -8.31 1.65
N THR A 185 15.83 -8.16 2.55
CA THR A 185 14.76 -9.14 2.80
C THR A 185 13.96 -9.40 1.52
N TYR A 186 13.52 -8.35 0.83
CA TYR A 186 12.71 -8.47 -0.39
C TYR A 186 13.54 -8.52 -1.69
N GLY A 187 14.85 -8.27 -1.65
CA GLY A 187 15.67 -8.32 -2.87
C GLY A 187 15.32 -7.27 -3.89
N VAL A 188 14.97 -6.09 -3.41
CA VAL A 188 14.59 -4.98 -4.28
C VAL A 188 15.54 -3.83 -4.04
N GLU A 189 15.61 -2.95 -5.03
CA GLU A 189 16.39 -1.73 -4.90
C GLU A 189 15.61 -0.64 -4.16
N ALA A 190 16.35 0.36 -3.67
CA ALA A 190 15.74 1.58 -3.19
C ALA A 190 14.91 2.22 -4.30
N LEU A 191 13.69 2.64 -3.97
CA LEU A 191 12.96 3.60 -4.78
C LEU A 191 13.74 4.93 -4.71
N PRO A 192 14.07 5.65 -5.79
CA PRO A 192 14.75 6.96 -5.72
C PRO A 192 13.88 8.08 -5.11
N GLU A 193 14.45 9.13 -4.51
CA GLU A 193 13.65 10.20 -3.84
C GLU A 193 12.96 11.10 -4.87
N GLU A 194 13.64 11.35 -5.97
CA GLU A 194 13.16 12.06 -7.14
C GLU A 194 11.95 11.39 -7.80
N SER A 195 11.68 10.11 -7.49
CA SER A 195 10.45 9.42 -7.92
C SER A 195 9.19 10.03 -7.29
N PHE A 196 9.33 10.93 -6.31
CA PHE A 196 8.25 11.67 -5.66
C PHE A 196 8.11 13.13 -6.12
N ARG A 197 8.82 13.55 -7.18
CA ARG A 197 8.79 14.94 -7.71
C ARG A 197 7.35 15.46 -7.92
N PRO A 198 7.15 16.79 -7.76
CA PRO A 198 5.93 17.37 -7.20
C PRO A 198 4.69 16.96 -7.97
N LEU A 199 3.92 16.15 -7.27
CA LEU A 199 2.55 15.83 -7.59
C LEU A 199 1.74 17.11 -7.47
N ASP A 200 1.12 17.50 -8.58
CA ASP A 200 0.30 18.69 -8.71
C ASP A 200 -0.48 19.00 -7.41
N ALA A 201 -0.14 20.11 -6.74
CA ALA A 201 -0.55 20.46 -5.38
C ALA A 201 -2.06 20.73 -5.23
N ARG A 202 -2.85 20.40 -6.25
CA ARG A 202 -4.25 20.75 -6.41
C ARG A 202 -5.12 19.51 -6.51
N ARG A 203 -5.18 18.71 -5.43
CA ARG A 203 -6.30 17.78 -5.26
C ARG A 203 -6.92 17.89 -3.89
N PRO A 204 -8.22 18.20 -3.80
CA PRO A 204 -8.91 18.28 -2.51
C PRO A 204 -8.86 16.91 -1.84
N VAL A 205 -8.31 16.90 -0.63
CA VAL A 205 -8.50 15.82 0.33
C VAL A 205 -9.99 15.78 0.68
N ASP A 206 -10.61 14.60 0.67
CA ASP A 206 -12.02 14.45 1.04
C ASP A 206 -12.27 14.93 2.49
N ALA A 207 -13.51 15.30 2.77
CA ALA A 207 -13.89 15.95 4.03
C ALA A 207 -13.55 15.09 5.25
N ILE A 208 -13.70 13.76 5.17
CA ILE A 208 -13.39 12.81 6.25
C ILE A 208 -11.89 12.81 6.54
N THR A 209 -11.05 12.67 5.51
CA THR A 209 -9.60 12.69 5.68
C THR A 209 -9.13 14.06 6.18
N ARG A 210 -9.77 15.15 5.73
CA ARG A 210 -9.48 16.52 6.19
C ARG A 210 -9.82 16.69 7.68
N LEU A 211 -10.96 16.18 8.12
CA LEU A 211 -11.39 16.18 9.52
C LEU A 211 -10.41 15.37 10.39
N LEU A 212 -10.08 14.14 10.00
CA LEU A 212 -9.13 13.28 10.72
C LEU A 212 -7.74 13.94 10.84
N ARG A 213 -7.28 14.63 9.79
CA ARG A 213 -6.03 15.39 9.79
C ARG A 213 -6.08 16.62 10.70
N ALA A 214 -7.23 17.28 10.83
CA ALA A 214 -7.38 18.48 11.66
C ALA A 214 -7.28 18.18 13.16
N PHE A 215 -7.83 17.03 13.61
CA PHE A 215 -7.75 16.60 15.01
C PHE A 215 -6.34 16.16 15.45
N ASP A 216 -5.49 15.77 14.49
CA ASP A 216 -4.15 15.22 14.71
C ASP A 216 -3.04 16.29 14.60
N ARG A 217 -3.42 17.53 14.26
CA ARG A 217 -2.56 18.71 14.38
C ARG A 217 -2.56 19.33 15.78
N ARG A 218 -3.50 18.93 16.66
CA ARG A 218 -3.69 19.52 17.99
C ARG A 218 -3.23 18.62 19.15
N ARG A 219 -2.47 17.56 18.88
CA ARG A 219 -1.89 16.63 19.86
C ARG A 219 -0.48 16.25 19.43
#